data_AF-A0A2V7VA68-F1
#
_entry.id   AF-A0A2V7VA68-F1
#
_cell.length_a   1.000
_cell.length_b   1.000
_cell.length_c   1.000
_cell.angle_alpha   90.00
_cell.angle_beta   90.00
_cell.angle_gamma   90.00
#
_symmetry.space_group_name_H-M   'P 1'
#
loop_
_entity.id
_entity.type
_entity.pdbx_description
1 polymer ?
#
loop_
_entity_poly.entity_id
_entity_poly.type
_entity_poly.pdbx_seq_one_letter_code
_entity_poly.pdbx_strand_id
1 'polypeptide(L)'
;MRQMLRKLFKKGKIGASHTHEDNVYRGVPDHDKGIAKAIMDLLYREGMLMPKPTATDPHVSLNPERVAEVRTIVAGTVENPRLRRFVEEAE
;
A
#
# COMPACT_ATOMS: atom_id res chain seq x y z
N MET A 1 -3.62 0.41 -7.79
CA MET A 1 -3.34 0.56 -6.34
C MET A 1 -4.38 -0.04 -5.36
N ARG A 2 -5.67 0.33 -5.42
CA ARG A 2 -6.68 0.04 -4.34
C ARG A 2 -6.73 -1.43 -3.88
N GLN A 3 -6.56 -2.38 -4.79
CA GLN A 3 -6.59 -3.81 -4.44
C GLN A 3 -5.44 -4.24 -3.50
N MET A 4 -4.25 -3.68 -3.68
CA MET A 4 -3.08 -3.95 -2.83
C MET A 4 -3.34 -3.47 -1.40
N LEU A 5 -3.81 -2.23 -1.25
CA LEU A 5 -4.20 -1.64 0.03
C LEU A 5 -5.34 -2.43 0.69
N ARG A 6 -6.39 -2.77 -0.07
CA ARG A 6 -7.52 -3.58 0.41
C ARG A 6 -7.05 -4.93 0.95
N LYS A 7 -6.13 -5.59 0.26
CA LYS A 7 -5.57 -6.89 0.68
C LYS A 7 -4.83 -6.76 2.00
N LEU A 8 -3.96 -5.76 2.16
CA LEU A 8 -3.22 -5.53 3.40
C LEU A 8 -4.16 -5.17 4.56
N PHE A 9 -5.12 -4.27 4.30
CA PHE A 9 -6.09 -3.80 5.29
C PHE A 9 -6.98 -4.94 5.81
N LYS A 10 -7.54 -5.75 4.90
CA LYS A 10 -8.36 -6.92 5.29
C LYS A 10 -7.59 -7.95 6.11
N LYS A 11 -6.28 -8.07 5.90
CA LYS A 11 -5.40 -9.00 6.62
C LYS A 11 -4.79 -8.41 7.89
N GLY A 12 -5.17 -7.18 8.27
CA GLY A 12 -4.64 -6.51 9.46
C GLY A 12 -3.13 -6.26 9.40
N LYS A 13 -2.55 -6.09 8.20
CA LYS A 13 -1.11 -5.86 8.00
C LYS A 13 -0.73 -4.41 8.32
N ILE A 14 -0.92 -4.02 9.57
CA ILE A 14 -0.84 -2.66 10.09
C ILE A 14 0.21 -2.61 11.20
N GLY A 15 1.05 -1.57 11.23
CA GLY A 15 1.94 -1.31 12.36
C GLY A 15 2.99 -2.39 12.57
N ALA A 16 2.88 -3.19 13.64
CA ALA A 16 3.88 -4.19 14.02
C ALA A 16 3.97 -5.40 13.05
N SER A 17 3.12 -5.47 12.02
CA SER A 17 3.18 -6.56 11.04
C SER A 17 4.41 -6.46 10.14
N HIS A 18 5.03 -7.60 9.83
CA HIS A 18 6.07 -7.71 8.81
C HIS A 18 5.47 -8.42 7.59
N THR A 19 5.34 -7.70 6.48
CA THR A 19 4.87 -8.26 5.21
C THR A 19 5.95 -8.10 4.17
N HIS A 20 6.51 -9.19 3.66
CA HIS A 20 7.47 -9.12 2.55
C HIS A 20 6.88 -8.30 1.39
N GLU A 21 7.66 -7.42 0.77
CA GLU A 21 7.19 -6.51 -0.29
C GLU A 21 6.46 -7.22 -1.43
N ASP A 22 6.99 -8.34 -1.90
CA ASP A 22 6.34 -9.18 -2.92
C ASP A 22 4.92 -9.62 -2.55
N ASN A 23 4.60 -9.73 -1.27
CA ASN A 23 3.25 -10.08 -0.83
C ASN A 23 2.26 -8.94 -1.00
N VAL A 24 2.72 -7.69 -1.14
CA VAL A 24 1.88 -6.51 -1.40
C VAL A 24 1.21 -6.61 -2.76
N TYR A 25 1.95 -7.04 -3.79
CA TYR A 25 1.45 -7.20 -5.17
C TYR A 25 1.34 -8.67 -5.63
N ARG A 26 1.55 -9.64 -4.74
CA ARG A 26 1.26 -11.06 -5.02
C ARG A 26 -0.16 -11.24 -5.58
N GLY A 27 -0.24 -11.94 -6.71
CA GLY A 27 -1.47 -12.18 -7.48
C GLY A 27 -1.64 -11.28 -8.71
N VAL A 28 -0.79 -10.26 -8.88
CA VAL A 28 -0.74 -9.45 -10.10
C VAL A 28 -0.08 -10.26 -11.24
N PRO A 29 -0.65 -10.24 -12.46
CA PRO A 29 -0.05 -10.88 -13.63
C PRO A 29 1.39 -10.41 -13.90
N ASP A 30 2.22 -11.28 -14.48
CA ASP A 30 3.64 -10.98 -14.67
C ASP A 30 3.89 -9.72 -15.52
N HIS A 31 3.07 -9.49 -16.56
CA HIS A 31 3.16 -8.30 -17.41
C HIS A 31 2.80 -6.99 -16.66
N ASP A 32 2.06 -7.07 -15.56
CA ASP A 32 1.65 -5.93 -14.74
C ASP A 32 2.52 -5.71 -13.50
N LYS A 33 3.44 -6.64 -13.19
CA LYS A 33 4.28 -6.57 -11.98
C LYS A 33 5.14 -5.30 -11.94
N GLY A 34 5.59 -4.79 -13.09
CA GLY A 34 6.35 -3.53 -13.16
C GLY A 34 5.53 -2.35 -12.62
N ILE A 35 4.28 -2.24 -13.06
CA ILE A 35 3.34 -1.19 -12.62
C ILE A 35 3.02 -1.38 -11.14
N ALA A 36 2.79 -2.61 -10.69
CA ALA A 36 2.49 -2.86 -9.28
C ALA A 36 3.65 -2.53 -8.33
N LYS A 37 4.91 -2.71 -8.76
CA LYS A 37 6.09 -2.27 -8.03
C LYS A 37 6.16 -0.73 -7.96
N ALA A 38 5.95 -0.05 -9.08
CA ALA A 38 5.91 1.42 -9.09
C ALA A 38 4.85 1.99 -8.14
N ILE A 39 3.66 1.37 -8.09
CA ILE A 39 2.59 1.72 -7.16
C ILE A 39 3.01 1.47 -5.70
N MET A 40 3.72 0.37 -5.41
CA MET A 40 4.23 0.09 -4.07
C MET A 40 5.24 1.16 -3.63
N ASP A 41 6.14 1.56 -4.51
CA ASP A 41 7.13 2.62 -4.26
C ASP A 41 6.45 3.97 -4.02
N LEU A 42 5.39 4.28 -4.78
CA LEU A 42 4.60 5.48 -4.56
C LEU A 42 3.91 5.45 -3.17
N LEU A 43 3.32 4.32 -2.79
CA LEU A 43 2.73 4.12 -1.47
C LEU A 43 3.74 4.29 -0.33
N TYR A 44 4.99 3.90 -0.55
CA TYR A 44 6.09 4.15 0.37
C TYR A 44 6.43 5.62 0.50
N ARG A 45 6.64 6.31 -0.63
CA ARG A 45 6.98 7.74 -0.67
C ARG A 45 5.92 8.59 0.01
N GLU A 46 4.65 8.21 -0.15
CA GLU A 46 3.50 8.89 0.45
C GLU A 46 3.22 8.47 1.91
N GLY A 47 4.04 7.59 2.47
CA GLY A 47 3.98 7.14 3.87
C GLY A 47 2.78 6.23 4.20
N MET A 48 2.07 5.73 3.18
CA MET A 48 0.98 4.77 3.34
C MET A 48 1.52 3.38 3.75
N LEU A 49 2.66 3.00 3.18
CA LEU A 49 3.46 1.87 3.60
C LEU A 49 4.65 2.34 4.42
N MET A 50 4.90 1.66 5.53
CA MET A 50 6.05 1.88 6.39
C MET A 50 7.03 0.71 6.26
N PRO A 51 8.31 0.97 5.95
CA PRO A 51 9.33 -0.07 5.89
C PRO A 51 9.62 -0.63 7.29
N LYS A 52 10.10 -1.86 7.34
CA LYS A 52 10.48 -2.53 8.58
C LYS A 52 11.97 -2.81 8.61
N PRO A 53 12.63 -2.58 9.76
CA PRO A 53 14.01 -3.00 9.93
C PRO A 53 14.03 -4.53 9.94
N THR A 54 14.55 -5.11 8.88
CA THR A 54 14.76 -6.55 8.75
C THR A 54 16.21 -6.79 8.37
N ALA A 55 16.84 -7.79 8.99
CA ALA A 55 18.19 -8.21 8.62
C ALA A 55 18.24 -8.93 7.26
N THR A 56 17.06 -9.32 6.77
CA THR A 56 16.82 -10.06 5.53
C THR A 56 16.03 -9.20 4.54
N ASP A 57 15.34 -9.84 3.59
CA ASP A 57 14.50 -9.20 2.56
C ASP A 57 13.59 -8.08 3.10
N PRO A 58 13.26 -7.07 2.29
CA PRO A 58 12.52 -5.90 2.73
C PRO A 58 11.06 -6.23 3.08
N HIS A 59 10.59 -5.65 4.19
CA HIS A 59 9.24 -5.85 4.70
C HIS A 59 8.51 -4.52 4.93
N VAL A 60 7.18 -4.57 4.79
CA VAL A 60 6.26 -3.47 5.00
C VAL A 60 5.10 -3.79 5.93
N SER A 61 4.52 -2.72 6.44
CA SER A 61 3.16 -2.67 6.96
C SER A 61 2.43 -1.44 6.46
N LEU A 62 1.11 -1.44 6.49
CA LEU A 62 0.34 -0.20 6.48
C LEU A 62 0.75 0.66 7.69
N ASN A 63 0.93 1.95 7.45
CA ASN A 63 1.20 2.92 8.49
C ASN A 63 -0.05 3.08 9.39
N PRO A 64 0.02 2.78 10.70
CA PRO A 64 -1.09 2.95 11.65
C PRO A 64 -1.72 4.33 11.62
N GLU A 65 -0.90 5.37 11.48
CA GLU A 65 -1.34 6.78 11.49
C GLU A 65 -2.16 7.14 10.25
N ARG A 66 -2.00 6.38 9.16
CA ARG A 66 -2.68 6.60 7.88
C ARG A 66 -3.76 5.57 7.57
N VAL A 67 -4.10 4.68 8.51
CA VAL A 67 -5.13 3.65 8.30
C VAL A 67 -6.49 4.26 7.94
N ALA A 68 -6.83 5.42 8.50
CA ALA A 68 -8.07 6.12 8.16
C ALA A 68 -8.10 6.53 6.67
N GLU A 69 -6.98 7.02 6.14
CA GLU A 69 -6.81 7.37 4.73
C GLU A 69 -6.89 6.11 3.84
N VAL A 70 -6.20 5.04 4.23
CA VAL A 70 -6.27 3.75 3.54
C VAL A 70 -7.70 3.24 3.47
N ARG A 71 -8.48 3.38 4.56
CA ARG A 71 -9.88 2.97 4.61
C ARG A 71 -10.74 3.76 3.62
N THR A 72 -10.59 5.08 3.54
CA THR A 72 -11.36 5.89 2.58
C THR A 72 -10.97 5.61 1.13
N ILE A 73 -9.68 5.41 0.86
CA ILE A 73 -9.16 4.99 -0.45
C ILE A 73 -9.76 3.64 -0.88
N VAL A 74 -9.77 2.66 0.03
CA VAL A 74 -10.30 1.32 -0.24
C VAL A 74 -11.82 1.33 -0.43
N ALA A 75 -12.53 2.21 0.28
CA ALA A 75 -13.97 2.43 0.17
C ALA A 75 -14.38 3.28 -1.04
N GLY A 76 -13.43 3.98 -1.68
CA GLY A 76 -13.73 4.90 -2.78
C GLY A 76 -14.37 6.22 -2.33
N THR A 77 -14.29 6.55 -1.04
CA THR A 77 -14.93 7.72 -0.43
C THR A 77 -13.90 8.82 -0.15
N VAL A 78 -12.97 9.04 -1.08
CA VAL A 78 -11.86 9.99 -0.87
C VAL A 78 -12.36 11.42 -1.10
N GLU A 79 -12.49 12.18 -0.02
CA GLU A 79 -12.92 13.59 -0.07
C GLU A 79 -11.74 14.56 0.01
N ASN A 80 -10.66 14.16 0.66
CA ASN A 80 -9.46 14.99 0.82
C ASN A 80 -8.81 15.26 -0.55
N PRO A 81 -8.68 16.53 -0.99
CA PRO A 81 -8.14 16.87 -2.31
C PRO A 81 -6.70 16.39 -2.54
N ARG A 82 -5.86 16.37 -1.50
CA ARG A 82 -4.50 15.81 -1.58
C ARG A 82 -4.57 14.31 -1.89
N LEU A 83 -5.41 13.58 -1.16
CA LEU A 83 -5.56 12.13 -1.36
C LEU A 83 -6.19 11.79 -2.71
N ARG A 84 -7.06 12.63 -3.26
CA ARG A 84 -7.60 12.43 -4.61
C ARG A 84 -6.51 12.44 -5.68
N ARG A 85 -5.65 13.47 -5.67
CA ARG A 85 -4.51 13.56 -6.60
C ARG A 85 -3.60 12.34 -6.49
N PHE A 86 -3.33 11.91 -5.27
CA PHE A 86 -2.57 10.69 -5.01
C PHE A 86 -3.23 9.44 -5.60
N VAL A 87 -4.54 9.27 -5.45
CA VAL A 87 -5.27 8.14 -6.03
C VAL A 87 -5.22 8.17 -7.56
N GLU A 88 -5.37 9.35 -8.17
CA GLU A 88 -5.29 9.55 -9.63
C GLU A 88 -3.90 9.23 -10.18
N GLU A 89 -2.83 9.52 -9.44
CA GLU A 89 -1.45 9.17 -9.82
C GLU A 89 -1.17 7.66 -9.72
N ALA A 90 -1.92 6.94 -8.87
CA ALA A 90 -1.71 5.54 -8.55
C ALA A 90 -2.64 4.56 -9.30
N GLU A 91 -3.41 5.08 -10.26
CA GLU A 91 -4.33 4.35 -11.14
C GLU A 91 -3.85 4.29 -12.58
#